data_AF-A0AAD9R3I3-F1
#
_entry.id   AF-A0AAD9R3I3-F1
#
_cell.length_a   1.000
_cell.length_b   1.000
_cell.length_c   1.000
_cell.angle_alpha   90.00
_cell.angle_beta   90.00
_cell.angle_gamma   90.00
#
_symmetry.space_group_name_H-M   'P 1'
#
loop_
_entity.id
_entity.type
_entity.pdbx_description
1 polymer ?
#
loop_
_entity_poly.entity_id
_entity_poly.type
_entity_poly.pdbx_seq_one_letter_code
_entity_poly.pdbx_strand_id
1 'polypeptide(L)'
;MWILDVLGLRTGILLGAWLNGIGAVVRILSGMEFVPSNFRFLVVVIGQTLAALAQPFLLCAPTKLAGVWFGANERGTANMIASLSNPVGVMIANVLAPVFVTKKSNIPQMLKYFSIPALLGIAMATLGVCSSTPPTPPTASAEAKSEPFFLGLRKKLAGIAGAVLIAVGLAGGAVSGIYIDKTKKFEEAAKMSFGCATISCCVVTIVTSFSGLPVLLISSCGLFGFFAFALMPVCLEVGVECTYPVAEATSAGLQWMAGQATGIVFILICQVLEVPRKLKDSKCLKKTSDGRVADFKFAMYFMSAAAVAMAILLICTFKPTYKRLEMERKKEATRILSTETSQQRLPDIPDSSSDIFR
;
A
#
# COMPACT_ATOMS: atom_id res chain seq x y z
N MET A 1 4.57 -14.88 8.38
CA MET A 1 5.79 -15.05 9.21
C MET A 1 5.80 -16.39 9.96
N TRP A 2 4.92 -16.63 10.94
CA TRP A 2 4.91 -17.91 11.69
C TRP A 2 4.89 -19.17 10.80
N ILE A 3 4.04 -19.20 9.78
CA ILE A 3 3.98 -20.30 8.80
C ILE A 3 5.31 -20.50 8.07
N LEU A 4 6.00 -19.42 7.68
CA LEU A 4 7.29 -19.50 6.99
C LEU A 4 8.41 -20.04 7.91
N ASP A 5 8.30 -19.78 9.22
CA ASP A 5 9.27 -20.26 10.20
C ASP A 5 9.02 -21.70 10.62
N VAL A 6 7.75 -22.11 10.78
CA VAL A 6 7.39 -23.46 11.25
C VAL A 6 7.26 -24.46 10.11
N LEU A 7 6.56 -24.09 9.04
CA LEU A 7 6.32 -24.97 7.88
C LEU A 7 7.40 -24.82 6.79
N GLY A 8 8.31 -23.87 6.96
CA GLY A 8 9.44 -23.65 6.06
C GLY A 8 9.15 -22.77 4.85
N LEU A 9 10.23 -22.34 4.21
CA LEU A 9 10.21 -21.41 3.08
C LEU A 9 9.43 -21.94 1.88
N ARG A 10 9.63 -23.21 1.50
CA ARG A 10 8.95 -23.84 0.36
C ARG A 10 7.43 -23.82 0.54
N THR A 11 6.97 -24.26 1.71
CA THR A 11 5.53 -24.34 2.02
C THR A 11 4.89 -22.95 1.99
N GLY A 12 5.56 -21.93 2.50
CA GLY A 12 5.03 -20.56 2.46
C GLY A 12 4.99 -19.98 1.04
N ILE A 13 6.01 -20.21 0.21
CA ILE A 13 5.99 -19.78 -1.20
C ILE A 13 4.89 -20.50 -1.98
N LEU A 14 4.74 -21.82 -1.79
CA LEU A 14 3.67 -22.60 -2.42
C LEU A 14 2.30 -22.09 -1.98
N LEU A 15 2.06 -21.93 -0.68
CA LEU A 15 0.78 -21.44 -0.16
C LEU A 15 0.45 -20.06 -0.72
N GLY A 16 1.43 -19.14 -0.75
CA GLY A 16 1.26 -17.81 -1.34
C GLY A 16 0.94 -17.86 -2.84
N ALA A 17 1.68 -18.65 -3.62
CA ALA A 17 1.48 -18.78 -5.06
C ALA A 17 0.10 -19.40 -5.38
N TRP A 18 -0.28 -20.47 -4.69
CA TRP A 18 -1.58 -21.13 -4.87
C TRP A 18 -2.74 -20.25 -4.43
N LEU A 19 -2.67 -19.57 -3.27
CA LEU A 19 -3.71 -18.63 -2.85
C LEU A 19 -3.91 -17.51 -3.87
N ASN A 20 -2.82 -16.94 -4.37
CA ASN A 20 -2.87 -15.87 -5.37
C ASN A 20 -3.46 -16.37 -6.70
N GLY A 21 -3.03 -17.55 -7.16
CA GLY A 21 -3.52 -18.11 -8.41
C GLY A 21 -4.96 -18.62 -8.33
N ILE A 22 -5.39 -19.23 -7.21
CA ILE A 22 -6.80 -19.55 -6.97
C ILE A 22 -7.63 -18.27 -6.94
N GLY A 23 -7.17 -17.22 -6.25
CA GLY A 23 -7.83 -15.91 -6.25
C GLY A 23 -7.94 -15.31 -7.66
N ALA A 24 -6.92 -15.49 -8.51
CA ALA A 24 -6.95 -15.09 -9.92
C ALA A 24 -7.97 -15.89 -10.73
N VAL A 25 -8.01 -17.23 -10.58
CA VAL A 25 -8.99 -18.09 -11.24
C VAL A 25 -10.42 -17.74 -10.82
N VAL A 26 -10.67 -17.54 -9.52
CA VAL A 26 -11.99 -17.11 -9.01
C VAL A 26 -12.42 -15.79 -9.63
N ARG A 27 -11.49 -14.83 -9.82
CA ARG A 27 -11.80 -13.59 -10.54
C ARG A 27 -12.16 -13.84 -12.00
N ILE A 28 -11.56 -14.81 -12.70
CA ILE A 28 -11.98 -15.21 -14.05
C ILE A 28 -13.40 -15.79 -14.03
N LEU A 29 -13.75 -16.60 -13.03
CA LEU A 29 -15.09 -17.20 -12.92
C LEU A 29 -16.19 -16.13 -12.93
N SER A 30 -15.94 -14.96 -12.34
CA SER A 30 -16.89 -13.85 -12.34
C SER A 30 -17.28 -13.34 -13.74
N GLY A 31 -16.42 -13.57 -14.74
CA GLY A 31 -16.63 -13.16 -16.13
C GLY A 31 -17.28 -14.23 -17.01
N MET A 32 -17.61 -15.41 -16.47
CA MET A 32 -18.25 -16.49 -17.24
C MET A 32 -19.77 -16.39 -17.22
N GLU A 33 -20.40 -16.84 -18.31
CA GLU A 33 -21.85 -16.75 -18.52
C GLU A 33 -22.66 -17.54 -17.48
N PHE A 34 -22.06 -18.60 -16.91
CA PHE A 34 -22.67 -19.41 -15.85
C PHE A 34 -22.93 -18.63 -14.54
N VAL A 35 -22.21 -17.54 -14.27
CA VAL A 35 -22.38 -16.76 -13.03
C VAL A 35 -23.43 -15.66 -13.23
N PRO A 36 -24.54 -15.67 -12.46
CA PRO A 36 -25.58 -14.65 -12.55
C PRO A 36 -25.03 -13.26 -12.24
N SER A 37 -25.52 -12.23 -12.94
CA SER A 37 -25.04 -10.84 -12.83
C SER A 37 -24.99 -10.32 -11.40
N ASN A 38 -25.95 -10.70 -10.55
CA ASN A 38 -26.06 -10.27 -9.15
C ASN A 38 -24.92 -10.81 -8.27
N PHE A 39 -24.31 -11.95 -8.61
CA PHE A 39 -23.24 -12.57 -7.83
C PHE A 39 -21.83 -12.23 -8.34
N ARG A 40 -21.70 -11.65 -9.55
CA ARG A 40 -20.38 -11.39 -10.17
C ARG A 40 -19.49 -10.52 -9.29
N PHE A 41 -20.04 -9.46 -8.68
CA PHE A 41 -19.29 -8.61 -7.76
C PHE A 41 -18.77 -9.38 -6.54
N LEU A 42 -19.63 -10.19 -5.91
CA LEU A 42 -19.26 -11.01 -4.76
C LEU A 42 -18.14 -12.01 -5.12
N VAL A 43 -18.23 -12.65 -6.28
CA VAL A 43 -17.20 -13.58 -6.77
C VAL A 43 -15.85 -12.87 -6.96
N VAL A 44 -15.85 -11.65 -7.52
CA VAL A 44 -14.61 -10.84 -7.63
C VAL A 44 -14.04 -10.53 -6.24
N VAL A 45 -14.87 -10.13 -5.29
CA VAL A 45 -14.44 -9.80 -3.91
C VAL A 45 -13.84 -11.03 -3.22
N ILE A 46 -14.44 -12.21 -3.39
CA ILE A 46 -13.90 -13.47 -2.85
C ILE A 46 -12.51 -13.74 -3.45
N GLY A 47 -12.37 -13.63 -4.78
CA GLY A 47 -11.08 -13.82 -5.45
C GLY A 47 -10.02 -12.80 -5.01
N GLN A 48 -10.40 -11.54 -4.83
CA GLN A 48 -9.50 -10.48 -4.33
C GLN A 48 -9.08 -10.74 -2.89
N THR A 49 -9.98 -11.25 -2.05
CA THR A 49 -9.69 -11.60 -0.65
C THR A 49 -8.69 -12.75 -0.58
N LEU A 50 -8.85 -13.79 -1.40
CA LEU A 50 -7.89 -14.90 -1.50
C LEU A 50 -6.51 -14.41 -1.94
N ALA A 51 -6.45 -13.52 -2.94
CA ALA A 51 -5.19 -12.90 -3.38
C ALA A 51 -4.57 -12.02 -2.29
N ALA A 52 -5.37 -11.30 -1.50
CA ALA A 52 -4.89 -10.49 -0.37
C ALA A 52 -4.27 -11.37 0.72
N LEU A 53 -4.87 -12.53 1.03
CA LEU A 53 -4.30 -13.51 1.97
C LEU A 53 -2.95 -14.09 1.49
N ALA A 54 -2.66 -14.07 0.19
CA ALA A 54 -1.38 -14.48 -0.35
C ALA A 54 -0.25 -13.47 -0.08
N GLN A 55 -0.57 -12.17 0.00
CA GLN A 55 0.43 -11.10 0.07
C GLN A 55 1.42 -11.24 1.23
N PRO A 56 1.01 -11.58 2.48
CA PRO A 56 1.96 -11.76 3.57
C PRO A 56 2.99 -12.87 3.31
N PHE A 57 2.62 -13.93 2.58
CA PHE A 57 3.55 -15.01 2.25
C PHE A 57 4.57 -14.55 1.21
N LEU A 58 4.11 -13.90 0.14
CA LEU A 58 4.94 -13.47 -0.96
C LEU A 58 5.84 -12.28 -0.59
N LEU A 59 5.37 -11.35 0.23
CA LEU A 59 6.16 -10.19 0.68
C LEU A 59 7.21 -10.55 1.73
N CYS A 60 6.98 -11.62 2.50
CA CYS A 60 7.92 -12.09 3.52
C CYS A 60 8.92 -13.12 2.99
N ALA A 61 8.70 -13.68 1.79
CA ALA A 61 9.58 -14.70 1.21
C ALA A 61 10.99 -14.17 0.88
N PRO A 62 11.20 -12.98 0.28
CA PRO A 62 12.53 -12.46 -0.05
C PRO A 62 13.49 -12.42 1.14
N THR A 63 13.03 -11.92 2.28
CA THR A 63 13.85 -11.77 3.48
C THR A 63 14.24 -13.12 4.07
N LYS A 64 13.30 -14.08 4.09
CA LYS A 64 13.56 -15.44 4.56
C LYS A 64 14.48 -16.20 3.59
N LEU A 65 14.26 -16.08 2.29
CA LEU A 65 15.09 -16.67 1.25
C LEU A 65 16.54 -16.18 1.36
N ALA A 66 16.74 -14.86 1.41
CA ALA A 66 18.05 -14.25 1.60
C ALA A 66 18.71 -14.67 2.91
N GLY A 67 17.92 -14.85 3.98
CA GLY A 67 18.39 -15.31 5.28
C GLY A 67 18.96 -16.73 5.28
N VAL A 68 18.32 -17.63 4.53
CA VAL A 68 18.58 -19.07 4.58
C VAL A 68 19.54 -19.54 3.48
N TRP A 69 19.49 -18.94 2.28
CA TRP A 69 20.23 -19.39 1.11
C TRP A 69 21.49 -18.58 0.79
N PHE A 70 21.59 -17.35 1.29
CA PHE A 70 22.69 -16.44 0.95
C PHE A 70 23.57 -16.13 2.17
N GLY A 71 24.87 -15.98 1.92
CA GLY A 71 25.87 -15.58 2.90
C GLY A 71 25.67 -14.15 3.41
N ALA A 72 26.36 -13.78 4.49
CA ALA A 72 26.19 -12.47 5.14
C ALA A 72 26.49 -11.27 4.20
N ASN A 73 27.48 -11.40 3.31
CA ASN A 73 27.91 -10.33 2.42
C ASN A 73 26.96 -10.11 1.22
N GLU A 74 26.21 -11.12 0.82
CA GLU A 74 25.33 -11.11 -0.37
C GLU A 74 23.84 -11.10 -0.01
N ARG A 75 23.49 -11.40 1.26
CA ARG A 75 22.11 -11.42 1.77
C ARG A 75 21.37 -10.12 1.54
N GLY A 76 22.00 -8.97 1.79
CA GLY A 76 21.38 -7.66 1.60
C GLY A 76 20.97 -7.43 0.14
N THR A 77 21.88 -7.71 -0.78
CA THR A 77 21.67 -7.62 -2.23
C THR A 77 20.61 -8.59 -2.72
N ALA A 78 20.68 -9.87 -2.29
CA ALA A 78 19.71 -10.89 -2.67
C ALA A 78 18.28 -10.53 -2.20
N ASN A 79 18.15 -10.06 -0.95
CA ASN A 79 16.87 -9.61 -0.43
C ASN A 79 16.31 -8.44 -1.26
N MET A 80 17.13 -7.47 -1.60
CA MET A 80 16.69 -6.30 -2.35
C MET A 80 16.27 -6.62 -3.78
N ILE A 81 17.06 -7.39 -4.54
CA ILE A 81 16.69 -7.80 -5.90
C ILE A 81 15.34 -8.53 -5.86
N ALA A 82 15.17 -9.46 -4.90
CA ALA A 82 13.92 -10.18 -4.74
C ALA A 82 12.76 -9.26 -4.33
N SER A 83 12.95 -8.34 -3.37
CA SER A 83 11.93 -7.40 -2.92
C SER A 83 11.51 -6.38 -3.98
N LEU A 84 12.41 -5.99 -4.90
CA LEU A 84 12.10 -5.09 -6.03
C LEU A 84 11.12 -5.70 -7.03
N SER A 85 10.96 -7.02 -7.05
CA SER A 85 9.99 -7.70 -7.92
C SER A 85 8.56 -7.20 -7.69
N ASN A 86 8.19 -6.90 -6.44
CA ASN A 86 6.85 -6.42 -6.10
C ASN A 86 6.52 -5.02 -6.68
N PRO A 87 7.30 -3.96 -6.39
CA PRO A 87 7.03 -2.63 -6.95
C PRO A 87 7.07 -2.63 -8.49
N VAL A 88 8.01 -3.38 -9.09
CA VAL A 88 8.11 -3.50 -10.55
C VAL A 88 6.87 -4.18 -11.14
N GLY A 89 6.40 -5.28 -10.55
CA GLY A 89 5.21 -5.99 -11.02
C GLY A 89 3.95 -5.13 -10.94
N VAL A 90 3.76 -4.39 -9.84
CA VAL A 90 2.63 -3.45 -9.68
C VAL A 90 2.70 -2.32 -10.72
N MET A 91 3.89 -1.78 -10.99
CA MET A 91 4.08 -0.74 -11.99
C MET A 91 3.68 -1.23 -13.39
N ILE A 92 4.14 -2.42 -13.79
CA ILE A 92 3.78 -3.03 -15.09
C ILE A 92 2.27 -3.26 -15.19
N ALA A 93 1.65 -3.79 -14.13
CA ALA A 93 0.21 -4.03 -14.12
C ALA A 93 -0.60 -2.74 -14.31
N ASN A 94 -0.19 -1.64 -13.66
CA ASN A 94 -0.86 -0.34 -13.78
C ASN A 94 -0.67 0.30 -15.17
N VAL A 95 0.44 0.06 -15.85
CA VAL A 95 0.67 0.49 -17.23
C VAL A 95 -0.20 -0.30 -18.22
N LEU A 96 -0.28 -1.63 -18.04
CA LEU A 96 -0.99 -2.50 -18.96
C LEU A 96 -2.51 -2.48 -18.81
N ALA A 97 -3.02 -2.21 -17.60
CA ALA A 97 -4.45 -2.18 -17.32
C ALA A 97 -5.28 -1.30 -18.28
N PRO A 98 -4.93 -0.02 -18.51
CA PRO A 98 -5.65 0.83 -19.45
C PRO A 98 -5.46 0.45 -20.93
N VAL A 99 -4.35 -0.21 -21.29
CA VAL A 99 -4.12 -0.69 -22.66
C VAL A 99 -5.10 -1.81 -23.02
N PHE A 100 -5.39 -2.70 -22.08
CA PHE A 100 -6.34 -3.79 -22.29
C PHE A 100 -7.81 -3.38 -22.09
N VAL A 101 -8.09 -2.44 -21.18
CA VAL A 101 -9.46 -2.02 -20.85
C VAL A 101 -9.78 -0.65 -21.45
N THR A 102 -10.16 -0.66 -22.71
CA THR A 102 -10.72 0.52 -23.40
C THR A 102 -12.24 0.60 -23.29
N LYS A 103 -12.93 -0.53 -23.06
CA LYS A 103 -14.39 -0.63 -22.88
C LYS A 103 -14.72 -1.56 -21.73
N LYS A 104 -15.90 -1.37 -21.09
CA LYS A 104 -16.40 -2.24 -20.00
C LYS A 104 -16.46 -3.73 -20.39
N SER A 105 -16.72 -4.03 -21.67
CA SER A 105 -16.72 -5.38 -22.22
C SER A 105 -15.35 -6.09 -22.12
N ASN A 106 -14.26 -5.35 -22.00
CA ASN A 106 -12.91 -5.91 -21.99
C ASN A 106 -12.45 -6.32 -20.58
N ILE A 107 -13.20 -5.97 -19.53
CA ILE A 107 -12.83 -6.28 -18.13
C ILE A 107 -12.63 -7.79 -17.92
N PRO A 108 -13.53 -8.69 -18.39
CA PRO A 108 -13.29 -10.14 -18.29
C PRO A 108 -12.05 -10.61 -19.04
N GLN A 109 -11.69 -9.98 -20.18
CA GLN A 109 -10.48 -10.30 -20.94
C GLN A 109 -9.22 -9.86 -20.19
N MET A 110 -9.23 -8.66 -19.60
CA MET A 110 -8.13 -8.18 -18.74
C MET A 110 -7.90 -9.14 -17.57
N LEU A 111 -8.96 -9.60 -16.90
CA LEU A 111 -8.84 -10.56 -15.80
C LEU A 111 -8.18 -11.88 -16.24
N LYS A 112 -8.47 -12.36 -17.46
CA LYS A 112 -7.81 -13.53 -18.04
C LYS A 112 -6.31 -13.27 -18.25
N TYR A 113 -5.94 -12.16 -18.89
CA TYR A 113 -4.54 -11.83 -19.14
C TYR A 113 -3.74 -11.60 -17.85
N PHE A 114 -4.33 -10.91 -16.86
CA PHE A 114 -3.67 -10.64 -15.57
C PHE A 114 -3.57 -11.87 -14.67
N SER A 115 -4.27 -12.96 -15.01
CA SER A 115 -4.12 -14.24 -14.34
C SER A 115 -2.96 -15.07 -14.90
N ILE A 116 -2.46 -14.78 -16.10
CA ILE A 116 -1.33 -15.51 -16.71
C ILE A 116 -0.08 -15.44 -15.81
N PRO A 117 0.37 -14.26 -15.32
CA PRO A 117 1.51 -14.19 -14.40
C PRO A 117 1.28 -14.94 -13.09
N ALA A 118 0.04 -14.98 -12.59
CA ALA A 118 -0.30 -15.71 -11.37
C ALA A 118 -0.21 -17.24 -11.58
N LEU A 119 -0.66 -17.74 -12.73
CA LEU A 119 -0.57 -19.16 -13.10
C LEU A 119 0.89 -19.57 -13.38
N LEU A 120 1.66 -18.72 -14.06
CA LEU A 120 3.10 -18.92 -14.21
C LEU A 120 3.79 -18.93 -12.84
N GLY A 121 3.40 -18.05 -11.92
CA GLY A 121 3.87 -18.04 -10.54
C GLY A 121 3.58 -19.35 -9.80
N ILE A 122 2.40 -19.96 -10.00
CA ILE A 122 2.11 -21.31 -9.47
C ILE A 122 3.11 -22.32 -10.06
N ALA A 123 3.25 -22.37 -11.38
CA ALA A 123 4.12 -23.34 -12.04
C ALA A 123 5.59 -23.19 -11.59
N MET A 124 6.08 -21.95 -11.50
CA MET A 124 7.43 -21.65 -11.01
C MET A 124 7.60 -22.02 -9.54
N ALA A 125 6.58 -21.78 -8.69
CA ALA A 125 6.65 -22.16 -7.29
C ALA A 125 6.61 -23.69 -7.09
N THR A 126 5.77 -24.39 -7.85
CA THR A 126 5.60 -25.85 -7.74
C THR A 126 6.76 -26.63 -8.32
N LEU A 127 7.27 -26.21 -9.47
CA LEU A 127 8.37 -26.90 -10.18
C LEU A 127 9.75 -26.37 -9.77
N GLY A 128 9.87 -25.07 -9.48
CA GLY A 128 11.16 -24.42 -9.22
C GLY A 128 11.61 -24.46 -7.76
N VAL A 129 10.69 -24.50 -6.78
CA VAL A 129 11.05 -24.50 -5.36
C VAL A 129 11.07 -25.92 -4.81
N CYS A 130 12.23 -26.58 -4.93
CA CYS A 130 12.40 -27.98 -4.53
C CYS A 130 12.69 -28.16 -3.03
N SER A 131 13.34 -27.19 -2.38
CA SER A 131 13.74 -27.30 -0.97
C SER A 131 13.54 -26.00 -0.19
N SER A 132 13.17 -26.13 1.09
CA SER A 132 13.07 -24.99 2.02
C SER A 132 14.44 -24.49 2.49
N THR A 133 15.44 -25.36 2.48
CA THR A 133 16.80 -25.09 2.98
C THR A 133 17.83 -25.66 2.02
N PRO A 134 18.99 -25.01 1.87
CA PRO A 134 20.09 -25.58 1.10
C PRO A 134 20.59 -26.87 1.77
N PRO A 135 21.18 -27.82 1.00
CA PRO A 135 21.78 -29.04 1.55
C PRO A 135 22.88 -28.76 2.58
N THR A 136 23.62 -27.67 2.38
CA THR A 136 24.63 -27.16 3.32
C THR A 136 24.30 -25.72 3.70
N PRO A 137 24.13 -25.40 5.00
CA PRO A 137 23.79 -24.05 5.43
C PRO A 137 24.96 -23.09 5.14
N PRO A 138 24.71 -21.93 4.49
CA PRO A 138 25.78 -20.99 4.11
C PRO A 138 26.40 -20.29 5.32
N THR A 139 25.72 -20.30 6.47
CA THR A 139 26.19 -19.67 7.71
C THR A 139 25.63 -20.36 8.95
N ALA A 140 26.37 -20.32 10.06
CA ALA A 140 25.88 -20.75 11.38
C ALA A 140 24.56 -20.08 11.81
N SER A 141 24.28 -18.85 11.34
CA SER A 141 22.99 -18.18 11.57
C SER A 141 21.82 -18.80 10.79
N ALA A 142 22.08 -19.43 9.64
CA ALA A 142 21.07 -20.17 8.88
C ALA A 142 20.83 -21.56 9.50
N GLU A 143 21.82 -22.10 10.21
CA GLU A 143 21.75 -23.36 10.96
C GLU A 143 21.11 -23.19 12.36
N ALA A 144 21.26 -22.01 12.96
CA ALA A 144 20.69 -21.70 14.26
C ALA A 144 19.15 -21.76 14.22
N LYS A 145 18.56 -22.54 15.12
CA LYS A 145 17.09 -22.66 15.24
C LYS A 145 16.50 -21.31 15.65
N SER A 146 15.58 -20.80 14.82
CA SER A 146 14.91 -19.53 15.07
C SER A 146 14.09 -19.59 16.37
N GLU A 147 14.06 -18.50 17.15
CA GLU A 147 13.19 -18.39 18.31
C GLU A 147 11.71 -18.54 17.86
N PRO A 148 10.84 -19.18 18.68
CA PRO A 148 9.42 -19.30 18.33
C PRO A 148 8.79 -17.92 18.05
N PHE A 149 8.03 -17.78 16.97
CA PHE A 149 7.49 -16.49 16.51
C PHE A 149 6.81 -15.67 17.61
N PHE A 150 5.87 -16.26 18.37
CA PHE A 150 5.15 -15.55 19.43
C PHE A 150 6.07 -15.15 20.58
N LEU A 151 7.10 -15.94 20.84
CA LEU A 151 8.13 -15.62 21.82
C LEU A 151 8.98 -14.45 21.31
N GLY A 152 9.36 -14.43 20.03
CA GLY A 152 10.04 -13.32 19.39
C GLY A 152 9.18 -12.06 19.38
N LEU A 153 7.89 -12.17 19.06
CA LEU A 153 6.95 -11.06 19.06
C LEU A 153 6.82 -10.45 20.47
N ARG A 154 6.76 -11.28 21.52
CA ARG A 154 6.62 -10.81 22.91
C ARG A 154 7.95 -10.35 23.53
N LYS A 155 9.08 -10.96 23.17
CA LYS A 155 10.40 -10.66 23.75
C LYS A 155 11.18 -9.60 22.99
N LYS A 156 10.87 -9.34 21.72
CA LYS A 156 11.59 -8.35 20.90
C LYS A 156 10.75 -7.09 20.73
N LEU A 157 11.31 -5.98 21.20
CA LEU A 157 10.75 -4.63 21.04
C LEU A 157 10.33 -4.31 19.59
N ALA A 158 11.15 -4.70 18.61
CA ALA A 158 10.86 -4.47 17.19
C ALA A 158 9.60 -5.20 16.70
N GLY A 159 9.33 -6.40 17.23
CA GLY A 159 8.13 -7.16 16.89
C GLY A 159 6.86 -6.48 17.39
N ILE A 160 6.86 -6.04 18.66
CA ILE A 160 5.74 -5.29 19.25
C ILE A 160 5.51 -3.98 18.50
N ALA A 161 6.57 -3.22 18.24
CA ALA A 161 6.47 -1.95 17.52
C ALA A 161 5.88 -2.11 16.12
N GLY A 162 6.30 -3.13 15.37
CA GLY A 162 5.74 -3.44 14.04
C GLY A 162 4.27 -3.86 14.09
N ALA A 163 3.87 -4.67 15.08
CA ALA A 163 2.48 -5.08 15.24
C ALA A 163 1.57 -3.89 15.59
N VAL A 164 2.01 -3.02 16.51
CA VAL A 164 1.28 -1.80 16.89
C VAL A 164 1.16 -0.84 15.70
N LEU A 165 2.23 -0.65 14.92
CA LEU A 165 2.22 0.18 13.71
C LEU A 165 1.12 -0.25 12.74
N ILE A 166 1.02 -1.56 12.45
CA ILE A 166 0.01 -2.09 11.52
C ILE A 166 -1.40 -1.95 12.11
N ALA A 167 -1.61 -2.37 13.36
CA ALA A 167 -2.93 -2.34 13.99
C ALA A 167 -3.49 -0.91 14.09
N VAL A 168 -2.68 0.04 14.54
CA VAL A 168 -3.06 1.45 14.65
C VAL A 168 -3.17 2.10 13.27
N GLY A 169 -2.32 1.70 12.31
CA GLY A 169 -2.41 2.18 10.93
C GLY A 169 -3.73 1.82 10.24
N LEU A 170 -4.20 0.57 10.39
CA LEU A 170 -5.50 0.16 9.87
C LEU A 170 -6.66 1.01 10.45
N ALA A 171 -6.59 1.32 11.75
CA ALA A 171 -7.55 2.23 12.38
C ALA A 171 -7.46 3.65 11.79
N GLY A 172 -6.26 4.18 11.57
CA GLY A 172 -6.04 5.50 10.95
C GLY A 172 -6.60 5.59 9.52
N GLY A 173 -6.41 4.55 8.71
CA GLY A 173 -7.02 4.44 7.38
C GLY A 173 -8.54 4.49 7.41
N ALA A 174 -9.17 3.75 8.34
CA ALA A 174 -10.63 3.76 8.49
C ALA A 174 -11.16 5.12 8.98
N VAL A 175 -10.54 5.71 10.01
CA VAL A 175 -10.95 7.00 10.59
C VAL A 175 -10.82 8.13 9.56
N SER A 176 -9.70 8.19 8.84
CA SER A 176 -9.47 9.22 7.81
C SER A 176 -10.46 9.11 6.65
N GLY A 177 -10.78 7.90 6.18
CA GLY A 177 -11.80 7.67 5.16
C GLY A 177 -13.16 8.21 5.57
N ILE A 178 -13.64 7.88 6.78
CA ILE A 178 -14.91 8.39 7.31
C ILE A 178 -14.86 9.92 7.49
N TYR A 179 -13.72 10.46 7.92
CA TYR A 179 -13.55 11.89 8.15
C TYR A 179 -13.61 12.70 6.86
N ILE A 180 -12.89 12.29 5.80
CA ILE A 180 -12.91 13.01 4.52
C ILE A 180 -14.25 12.89 3.81
N ASP A 181 -14.94 11.76 3.97
CA ASP A 181 -16.28 11.58 3.41
C ASP A 181 -17.28 12.58 3.97
N LYS A 182 -17.22 12.85 5.28
CA LYS A 182 -18.11 13.81 5.94
C LYS A 182 -17.71 15.25 5.74
N THR A 183 -16.42 15.55 5.82
CA THR A 183 -15.94 16.95 5.85
C THR A 183 -15.70 17.52 4.46
N LYS A 184 -15.38 16.68 3.46
CA LYS A 184 -14.95 17.09 2.12
C LYS A 184 -13.78 18.09 2.12
N LYS A 185 -13.03 18.17 3.23
CA LYS A 185 -11.87 19.03 3.44
C LYS A 185 -10.57 18.30 3.14
N PHE A 186 -10.39 17.90 1.88
CA PHE A 186 -9.32 16.98 1.50
C PHE A 186 -7.91 17.56 1.65
N GLU A 187 -7.70 18.85 1.34
CA GLU A 187 -6.40 19.53 1.48
C GLU A 187 -5.94 19.60 2.94
N GLU A 188 -6.82 20.06 3.84
CA GLU A 188 -6.51 20.16 5.26
C GLU A 188 -6.16 18.77 5.83
N ALA A 189 -6.95 17.75 5.48
CA ALA A 189 -6.72 16.36 5.89
C ALA A 189 -5.38 15.81 5.37
N ALA A 190 -5.02 16.11 4.10
CA ALA A 190 -3.77 15.67 3.49
C ALA A 190 -2.56 16.32 4.15
N LYS A 191 -2.58 17.65 4.32
CA LYS A 191 -1.50 18.42 4.96
C LYS A 191 -1.30 17.99 6.42
N MET A 192 -2.39 17.86 7.17
CA MET A 192 -2.34 17.42 8.56
C MET A 192 -1.77 16.00 8.67
N SER A 193 -2.29 15.05 7.89
CA SER A 193 -1.82 13.65 7.94
C SER A 193 -0.35 13.54 7.54
N PHE A 194 0.07 14.22 6.47
CA PHE A 194 1.46 14.18 6.01
C PHE A 194 2.43 14.85 6.99
N GLY A 195 2.04 16.01 7.54
CA GLY A 195 2.82 16.73 8.55
C GLY A 195 3.00 15.90 9.83
N CYS A 196 1.90 15.35 10.36
CA CYS A 196 1.93 14.51 11.56
C CYS A 196 2.68 13.18 11.34
N ALA A 197 2.56 12.55 10.16
CA ALA A 197 3.35 11.37 9.80
C ALA A 197 4.85 11.70 9.78
N THR A 198 5.22 12.85 9.22
CA THR A 198 6.62 13.30 9.13
C THR A 198 7.22 13.59 10.51
N ILE A 199 6.48 14.28 11.37
CA ILE A 199 6.90 14.53 12.76
C ILE A 199 7.07 13.19 13.49
N SER A 200 6.10 12.29 13.35
CA SER A 200 6.16 10.95 13.97
C SER A 200 7.37 10.14 13.47
N CYS A 201 7.69 10.24 12.17
CA CYS A 201 8.88 9.61 11.58
C CYS A 201 10.18 10.16 12.19
N CYS A 202 10.28 11.49 12.36
CA CYS A 202 11.44 12.11 13.01
C CYS A 202 11.57 11.66 14.47
N VAL A 203 10.47 11.58 15.21
CA VAL A 203 10.45 11.08 16.59
C VAL A 203 10.93 9.63 16.63
N VAL A 204 10.46 8.76 15.73
CA VAL A 204 10.95 7.36 15.65
C VAL A 204 12.46 7.34 15.41
N THR A 205 12.99 8.16 14.50
CA THR A 205 14.44 8.24 14.21
C THR A 205 15.27 8.75 15.39
N ILE A 206 14.74 9.70 16.15
CA ILE A 206 15.40 10.22 17.36
C ILE A 206 15.35 9.18 18.47
N VAL A 207 14.18 8.60 18.75
CA VAL A 207 13.99 7.63 19.85
C VAL A 207 14.78 6.35 19.60
N THR A 208 14.91 5.89 18.35
CA THR A 208 15.80 4.77 18.00
C THR A 208 17.29 5.07 18.22
N SER A 209 17.68 6.35 18.29
CA SER A 209 19.05 6.75 18.62
C SER A 209 19.35 6.66 20.12
N PHE A 210 18.33 6.66 20.99
CA PHE A 210 18.49 6.54 22.44
C PHE A 210 18.16 5.12 22.93
N SER A 211 19.12 4.46 23.56
CA SER A 211 18.91 3.17 24.24
C SER A 211 18.25 3.39 25.60
N GLY A 212 16.99 2.99 25.77
CA GLY A 212 16.33 2.98 27.11
C GLY A 212 14.83 3.32 27.15
N LEU A 213 14.23 3.73 26.03
CA LEU A 213 12.82 4.21 25.98
C LEU A 213 11.92 3.32 25.10
N PRO A 214 11.66 2.05 25.48
CA PRO A 214 10.90 1.11 24.64
C PRO A 214 9.43 1.52 24.45
N VAL A 215 8.80 2.08 25.49
CA VAL A 215 7.38 2.49 25.44
C VAL A 215 7.21 3.66 24.47
N LEU A 216 8.10 4.65 24.52
CA LEU A 216 8.07 5.80 23.62
C LEU A 216 8.29 5.37 22.17
N LEU A 217 9.18 4.41 21.93
CA LEU A 217 9.40 3.86 20.59
C LEU A 217 8.12 3.20 20.04
N ILE A 218 7.51 2.30 20.81
CA ILE A 218 6.26 1.61 20.39
C ILE A 218 5.15 2.63 20.12
N SER A 219 4.97 3.61 21.01
CA SER A 219 3.95 4.66 20.85
C SER A 219 4.19 5.49 19.59
N SER A 220 5.44 5.93 19.34
CA SER A 220 5.79 6.70 18.14
C SER A 220 5.61 5.91 16.84
N CYS A 221 5.91 4.60 16.82
CA CYS A 221 5.64 3.72 15.69
C CYS A 221 4.13 3.57 15.42
N GLY A 222 3.31 3.47 16.48
CA GLY A 222 1.86 3.46 16.36
C GLY A 222 1.31 4.75 15.75
N LEU A 223 1.80 5.90 16.23
CA LEU A 223 1.41 7.22 15.72
C LEU A 223 1.82 7.42 14.25
N PHE A 224 3.04 7.02 13.90
CA PHE A 224 3.50 7.00 12.51
C PHE A 224 2.59 6.12 11.64
N GLY A 225 2.25 4.92 12.12
CA GLY A 225 1.33 4.01 11.44
C GLY A 225 -0.04 4.65 11.18
N PHE A 226 -0.64 5.27 12.20
CA PHE A 226 -1.93 5.96 12.11
C PHE A 226 -1.96 6.96 10.96
N PHE A 227 -1.02 7.90 10.95
CA PHE A 227 -0.99 8.99 9.97
C PHE A 227 -0.50 8.54 8.58
N ALA A 228 0.42 7.58 8.52
CA ALA A 228 0.91 7.05 7.25
C ALA A 228 -0.19 6.29 6.49
N PHE A 229 -1.00 5.48 7.18
CA PHE A 229 -2.11 4.76 6.56
C PHE A 229 -3.32 5.66 6.32
N ALA A 230 -3.53 6.66 7.18
CA ALA A 230 -4.54 7.69 6.96
C ALA A 230 -4.31 8.51 5.68
N LEU A 231 -3.05 8.66 5.26
CA LEU A 231 -2.70 9.38 4.04
C LEU A 231 -3.23 8.69 2.77
N MET A 232 -3.32 7.34 2.78
CA MET A 232 -3.66 6.57 1.59
C MET A 232 -5.06 6.91 1.01
N PRO A 233 -6.17 6.81 1.77
CA PRO A 233 -7.49 7.17 1.24
C PRO A 233 -7.58 8.66 0.86
N VAL A 234 -6.96 9.54 1.65
CA VAL A 234 -6.98 10.99 1.40
C VAL A 234 -6.31 11.32 0.07
N CYS A 235 -5.12 10.78 -0.21
CA CYS A 235 -4.40 11.04 -1.45
C CYS A 235 -5.11 10.47 -2.68
N LEU A 236 -5.83 9.35 -2.55
CA LEU A 236 -6.62 8.82 -3.66
C LEU A 236 -7.79 9.73 -3.99
N GLU A 237 -8.55 10.17 -2.99
CA GLU A 237 -9.67 11.10 -3.15
C GLU A 237 -9.23 12.46 -3.73
N VAL A 238 -8.15 13.06 -3.20
CA VAL A 238 -7.62 14.31 -3.76
C VAL A 238 -7.19 14.13 -5.22
N GLY A 239 -6.55 12.99 -5.53
CA GLY A 239 -6.12 12.67 -6.88
C GLY A 239 -7.28 12.66 -7.87
N VAL A 240 -8.39 11.99 -7.54
CA VAL A 240 -9.56 11.90 -8.42
C VAL A 240 -10.29 13.24 -8.55
N GLU A 241 -10.36 14.03 -7.48
CA GLU A 241 -11.00 15.36 -7.49
C GLU A 241 -10.26 16.36 -8.37
N CYS A 242 -8.92 16.36 -8.33
CA CYS A 242 -8.09 17.31 -9.08
C CYS A 242 -7.97 16.96 -10.58
N THR A 243 -8.05 15.67 -10.89
CA THR A 243 -7.82 15.15 -12.25
C THR A 243 -9.09 15.07 -13.09
N TYR A 244 -10.27 15.37 -12.53
CA TYR A 244 -11.52 15.42 -13.28
C TYR A 244 -11.39 16.29 -14.56
N PRO A 245 -11.92 15.84 -15.72
CA PRO A 245 -12.83 14.71 -15.95
C PRO A 245 -12.17 13.36 -16.28
N VAL A 246 -10.89 13.17 -15.92
CA VAL A 246 -10.20 11.89 -16.13
C VAL A 246 -10.85 10.78 -15.30
N ALA A 247 -10.86 9.56 -15.83
CA ALA A 247 -11.37 8.39 -15.12
C ALA A 247 -10.56 8.14 -13.83
N GLU A 248 -11.27 7.93 -12.72
CA GLU A 248 -10.70 7.71 -11.38
C GLU A 248 -9.62 6.61 -11.34
N ALA A 249 -9.87 5.51 -12.05
CA ALA A 249 -8.91 4.41 -12.14
C ALA A 249 -7.58 4.81 -12.80
N THR A 250 -7.60 5.73 -13.78
CA THR A 250 -6.39 6.21 -14.46
C THR A 250 -5.56 7.09 -13.51
N SER A 251 -6.21 7.99 -12.79
CA SER A 251 -5.55 8.87 -11.82
C SER A 251 -4.92 8.08 -10.68
N ALA A 252 -5.66 7.13 -10.11
CA ALA A 252 -5.13 6.23 -9.09
C ALA A 252 -3.95 5.39 -9.64
N GLY A 253 -4.10 4.82 -10.84
CA GLY A 253 -3.05 4.02 -11.48
C GLY A 253 -1.74 4.78 -11.67
N LEU A 254 -1.81 6.02 -12.18
CA LEU A 254 -0.65 6.91 -12.33
C LEU A 254 -0.01 7.25 -10.97
N GLN A 255 -0.82 7.50 -9.94
CA GLN A 255 -0.32 7.77 -8.60
C GLN A 255 0.44 6.58 -8.02
N TRP A 256 -0.10 5.37 -8.18
CA TRP A 256 0.60 4.15 -7.77
C TRP A 256 1.89 3.93 -8.55
N MET A 257 1.89 4.15 -9.87
CA MET A 257 3.12 4.04 -10.67
C MET A 257 4.21 5.00 -10.20
N ALA A 258 3.87 6.28 -9.99
CA ALA A 258 4.80 7.28 -9.47
C ALA A 258 5.32 6.89 -8.08
N GLY A 259 4.44 6.36 -7.22
CA GLY A 259 4.79 5.85 -5.89
C GLY A 259 5.76 4.67 -5.94
N GLN A 260 5.51 3.67 -6.78
CA GLN A 260 6.40 2.51 -6.92
C GLN A 260 7.76 2.92 -7.51
N ALA A 261 7.79 3.79 -8.53
CA ALA A 261 9.03 4.29 -9.12
C ALA A 261 9.89 5.05 -8.08
N THR A 262 9.26 5.95 -7.33
CA THR A 262 9.93 6.68 -6.25
C THR A 262 10.42 5.72 -5.16
N GLY A 263 9.62 4.71 -4.79
CA GLY A 263 10.00 3.68 -3.83
C GLY A 263 11.24 2.88 -4.25
N ILE A 264 11.36 2.50 -5.52
CA ILE A 264 12.54 1.81 -6.06
C ILE A 264 13.81 2.66 -5.88
N VAL A 265 13.74 3.96 -6.22
CA VAL A 265 14.85 4.90 -6.05
C VAL A 265 15.25 5.03 -4.58
N PHE A 266 14.26 5.16 -3.68
CA PHE A 266 14.53 5.24 -2.24
C PHE A 266 15.18 3.98 -1.68
N ILE A 267 14.74 2.79 -2.11
CA ILE A 267 15.35 1.51 -1.70
C ILE A 267 16.82 1.47 -2.12
N LEU A 268 17.14 1.86 -3.36
CA LEU A 268 18.51 1.91 -3.88
C LEU A 268 19.40 2.88 -3.07
N ILE A 269 18.91 4.08 -2.77
CA ILE A 269 19.68 5.07 -1.99
C ILE A 269 19.93 4.57 -0.57
N CYS A 270 18.91 4.01 0.09
CA CYS A 270 19.04 3.47 1.45
C CYS A 270 20.13 2.39 1.57
N GLN A 271 20.38 1.63 0.50
CA GLN A 271 21.46 0.65 0.46
C GLN A 271 22.84 1.25 0.26
N VAL A 272 22.96 2.29 -0.58
CA VAL A 272 24.24 3.01 -0.75
C VAL A 272 24.64 3.68 0.56
N LEU A 273 23.67 4.09 1.38
CA LEU A 273 23.88 4.70 2.70
C LEU A 273 24.13 3.67 3.83
N GLU A 274 24.14 2.37 3.54
CA GLU A 274 24.47 1.34 4.52
C GLU A 274 25.96 1.39 4.87
N VAL A 275 26.28 1.63 6.16
CA VAL A 275 27.67 1.69 6.62
C VAL A 275 27.94 0.57 7.64
N PRO A 276 28.91 -0.33 7.41
CA PRO A 276 29.25 -1.36 8.37
C PRO A 276 30.01 -0.79 9.58
N ARG A 277 29.45 -0.88 10.79
CA ARG A 277 30.06 -0.37 12.05
C ARG A 277 30.24 -1.45 13.12
N LYS A 278 31.24 -1.31 13.98
CA LYS A 278 31.39 -2.17 15.19
C LYS A 278 30.47 -1.64 16.29
N LEU A 279 29.33 -2.28 16.50
CA LEU A 279 28.35 -1.91 17.54
C LEU A 279 28.48 -2.84 18.76
N LYS A 280 28.80 -2.29 19.93
CA LYS A 280 29.02 -3.06 21.19
C LYS A 280 27.78 -3.81 21.69
N ASP A 281 26.57 -3.29 21.43
CA ASP A 281 25.29 -3.86 21.92
C ASP A 281 24.44 -4.54 20.83
N SER A 282 25.07 -5.00 19.75
CA SER A 282 24.34 -5.68 18.68
C SER A 282 23.86 -7.06 19.12
N LYS A 283 22.54 -7.25 19.22
CA LYS A 283 21.90 -8.58 19.40
C LYS A 283 21.98 -9.46 18.14
N CYS A 284 22.61 -9.00 17.07
CA CYS A 284 22.85 -9.77 15.84
C CYS A 284 23.96 -10.80 16.08
N LEU A 285 23.60 -12.09 15.96
CA LEU A 285 24.43 -13.24 16.31
C LEU A 285 25.66 -13.50 15.41
N LYS A 286 25.95 -12.65 14.42
CA LYS A 286 27.16 -12.79 13.59
C LYS A 286 27.89 -11.47 13.44
N LYS A 287 28.95 -11.33 14.23
CA LYS A 287 30.08 -10.45 13.96
C LYS A 287 30.68 -10.90 12.62
N THR A 288 30.96 -9.99 11.67
CA THR A 288 31.97 -10.26 10.62
C THR A 288 33.26 -10.75 11.30
N SER A 289 34.21 -11.37 10.61
CA SER A 289 35.53 -11.71 11.16
C SER A 289 36.16 -10.54 11.96
N ASP A 290 35.81 -9.30 11.60
CA ASP A 290 36.20 -8.05 12.26
C ASP A 290 35.22 -7.47 13.31
N GLY A 291 34.02 -8.03 13.50
CA GLY A 291 33.03 -7.53 14.47
C GLY A 291 32.11 -6.40 14.01
N ARG A 292 31.97 -6.17 12.70
CA ARG A 292 31.12 -5.11 12.13
C ARG A 292 29.70 -5.64 11.83
N VAL A 293 28.69 -4.77 11.96
CA VAL A 293 27.27 -5.01 11.67
C VAL A 293 26.78 -3.86 10.79
N ALA A 294 25.88 -4.14 9.85
CA ALA A 294 25.24 -3.13 9.01
C ALA A 294 24.46 -2.11 9.85
N ASP A 295 24.83 -0.83 9.75
CA ASP A 295 24.15 0.27 10.43
C ASP A 295 23.37 1.10 9.41
N PHE A 296 22.05 1.16 9.59
CA PHE A 296 21.12 1.90 8.72
C PHE A 296 20.77 3.30 9.26
N LYS A 297 21.50 3.81 10.27
CA LYS A 297 21.24 5.15 10.83
C LYS A 297 21.25 6.26 9.79
N PHE A 298 22.23 6.27 8.87
CA PHE A 298 22.29 7.28 7.81
C PHE A 298 21.12 7.18 6.84
N ALA A 299 20.68 5.96 6.51
CA ALA A 299 19.47 5.75 5.72
C ALA A 299 18.21 6.28 6.45
N MET A 300 18.10 6.08 7.77
CA MET A 300 16.99 6.62 8.57
C MET A 300 16.98 8.15 8.63
N TYR A 301 18.15 8.78 8.78
CA TYR A 301 18.27 10.24 8.73
C TYR A 301 17.93 10.78 7.34
N PHE A 302 18.41 10.12 6.27
CA PHE A 302 18.05 10.48 4.90
C PHE A 302 16.55 10.39 4.65
N MET A 303 15.91 9.28 5.04
CA MET A 303 14.45 9.09 4.93
C MET A 303 13.68 10.18 5.68
N SER A 304 14.12 10.52 6.90
CA SER A 304 13.48 11.57 7.70
C SER A 304 13.66 12.95 7.07
N ALA A 305 14.87 13.27 6.60
CA ALA A 305 15.16 14.54 5.93
C ALA A 305 14.36 14.70 4.62
N ALA A 306 14.28 13.63 3.81
CA ALA A 306 13.49 13.62 2.59
C ALA A 306 11.98 13.79 2.91
N ALA A 307 11.47 13.10 3.94
CA ALA A 307 10.08 13.27 4.38
C ALA A 307 9.80 14.70 4.84
N VAL A 308 10.71 15.32 5.60
CA VAL A 308 10.59 16.73 6.03
C VAL A 308 10.59 17.69 4.84
N ALA A 309 11.53 17.53 3.91
CA ALA A 309 11.58 18.35 2.70
C ALA A 309 10.27 18.24 1.90
N MET A 310 9.78 17.01 1.69
CA MET A 310 8.51 16.76 1.01
C MET A 310 7.31 17.32 1.78
N ALA A 311 7.32 17.27 3.12
CA ALA A 311 6.24 17.82 3.94
C ALA A 311 6.18 19.34 3.84
N ILE A 312 7.33 20.01 3.90
CA ILE A 312 7.42 21.46 3.75
C ILE A 312 6.93 21.86 2.35
N LEU A 313 7.41 21.18 1.31
CA LEU A 313 6.96 21.41 -0.06
C LEU A 313 5.44 21.24 -0.18
N LEU A 314 4.89 20.12 0.30
CA LEU A 314 3.46 19.87 0.25
C LEU A 314 2.68 20.93 1.04
N ILE A 315 3.04 21.23 2.28
CA ILE A 315 2.30 22.20 3.10
C ILE A 315 2.31 23.59 2.46
N CYS A 316 3.44 24.02 1.89
CA CYS A 316 3.59 25.34 1.28
C CYS A 316 2.96 25.45 -0.12
N THR A 317 3.11 24.44 -0.98
CA THR A 317 2.76 24.53 -2.40
C THR A 317 1.46 23.81 -2.76
N PHE A 318 0.99 22.88 -1.92
CA PHE A 318 -0.19 22.08 -2.24
C PHE A 318 -1.47 22.89 -2.02
N LYS A 319 -2.03 23.41 -3.12
CA LYS A 319 -3.34 24.08 -3.16
C LYS A 319 -4.16 23.44 -4.28
N PRO A 320 -4.73 22.25 -4.05
CA PRO A 320 -5.49 21.54 -5.07
C PRO A 320 -6.78 22.30 -5.44
N THR A 321 -7.11 22.31 -6.73
CA THR A 321 -8.41 22.78 -7.22
C THR A 321 -9.32 21.57 -7.42
N TYR A 322 -10.42 21.50 -6.68
CA TYR A 322 -11.36 20.38 -6.70
C TYR A 322 -12.35 20.51 -7.86
N LYS A 323 -11.90 20.12 -9.06
CA LYS A 323 -12.66 20.31 -10.30
C LYS A 323 -14.01 19.58 -10.29
N ARG A 324 -14.07 18.38 -9.72
CA ARG A 324 -15.32 17.60 -9.65
C ARG A 324 -16.31 18.23 -8.67
N LEU A 325 -15.88 18.53 -7.44
CA LEU A 325 -16.72 19.22 -6.45
C LEU A 325 -17.24 20.58 -6.94
N GLU A 326 -16.40 21.37 -7.63
CA GLU A 326 -16.82 22.64 -8.23
C GLU A 326 -17.88 22.47 -9.33
N MET A 327 -17.74 21.44 -10.16
CA MET A 327 -18.72 21.12 -11.20
C MET A 327 -20.07 20.71 -10.60
N GLU A 328 -20.08 19.92 -9.52
CA GLU A 328 -21.31 19.54 -8.83
C GLU A 328 -22.00 20.75 -8.20
N ARG A 329 -21.25 21.62 -7.52
CA ARG A 329 -21.78 22.89 -6.97
C ARG A 329 -22.36 23.81 -8.05
N LYS A 330 -21.70 23.94 -9.20
CA LYS A 330 -22.21 24.75 -10.33
C LYS A 330 -23.53 24.20 -10.89
N LYS A 331 -23.65 22.87 -11.01
CA LYS A 331 -24.89 22.21 -11.47
C LYS A 331 -26.03 22.41 -10.47
N GLU A 332 -25.75 22.27 -9.18
CA GLU A 332 -26.75 22.48 -8.13
C GLU A 332 -27.24 23.93 -8.08
N ALA A 333 -26.33 24.90 -8.13
CA ALA A 333 -26.68 26.33 -8.19
C ALA A 333 -27.56 26.65 -9.40
N THR A 334 -27.23 26.08 -10.58
CA THR A 334 -28.04 26.26 -11.80
C THR A 334 -29.44 25.65 -11.63
N ARG A 335 -29.56 24.50 -10.97
CA ARG A 335 -30.85 23.86 -10.70
C ARG A 335 -31.73 24.73 -9.80
N ILE A 336 -31.16 25.29 -8.73
CA ILE A 336 -31.87 26.20 -7.81
C ILE A 336 -32.37 27.44 -8.57
N LEU A 337 -31.49 28.11 -9.32
CA LEU A 337 -31.86 29.30 -10.12
C LEU A 337 -32.97 28.99 -11.15
N SER A 338 -32.92 27.82 -11.80
CA SER A 338 -33.97 27.40 -12.74
C SER A 338 -35.31 27.11 -12.05
N THR A 339 -35.28 26.65 -10.80
CA THR A 339 -36.48 26.35 -10.01
C THR A 339 -37.12 27.64 -9.53
N GLU A 340 -36.33 28.60 -9.04
CA GLU A 340 -36.79 29.95 -8.67
C GLU A 340 -37.37 30.70 -9.88
N THR A 341 -36.71 30.64 -11.04
CA THR A 341 -37.23 31.25 -12.29
C THR A 341 -38.56 30.61 -12.73
N SER A 342 -38.77 29.33 -12.41
CA SER A 342 -40.03 28.63 -12.69
C SER A 342 -41.13 28.98 -11.69
N GLN A 343 -40.78 29.22 -10.42
CA GLN A 343 -41.73 29.68 -9.39
C GLN A 343 -42.09 31.18 -9.51
N GLN A 344 -41.21 32.00 -10.08
CA GLN A 344 -41.49 33.42 -10.37
C GLN A 344 -42.50 33.61 -11.53
N ARG A 345 -42.74 32.58 -12.35
CA ARG A 345 -43.93 32.51 -13.22
C ARG A 345 -45.15 32.08 -12.38
N LEU A 346 -45.66 33.01 -11.58
CA LEU A 346 -47.00 32.92 -10.95
C LEU A 346 -48.10 33.11 -12.01
N PRO A 347 -49.32 32.61 -11.76
CA PRO A 347 -50.25 32.13 -12.80
C PRO A 347 -50.76 33.26 -13.69
N ASP A 348 -51.08 32.93 -14.95
CA ASP A 348 -51.82 33.79 -15.84
C ASP A 348 -53.03 34.36 -15.10
N ILE A 349 -53.06 35.69 -14.97
CA ILE A 349 -54.24 36.42 -14.52
C ILE A 349 -55.32 36.08 -15.54
N PRO A 350 -56.44 35.43 -15.17
CA PRO A 350 -57.51 35.20 -16.11
C PRO A 350 -58.08 36.57 -16.52
N ASP A 351 -58.03 36.88 -17.82
CA ASP A 351 -58.65 38.07 -18.39
C ASP A 351 -60.14 38.09 -18.03
N SER A 352 -60.55 38.98 -17.13
CA SER A 352 -61.95 39.21 -16.77
C SER A 352 -62.64 40.13 -17.78
N SER A 353 -62.55 39.82 -19.08
CA SER A 353 -63.15 40.65 -20.12
C SER A 353 -63.66 39.86 -21.33
N SER A 354 -64.46 38.82 -21.10
CA SER A 354 -65.24 38.20 -22.18
C SER A 354 -66.68 37.85 -21.80
N ASP A 355 -67.23 38.47 -20.75
CA ASP A 355 -68.67 38.47 -20.46
C ASP A 355 -69.07 39.90 -20.14
N ILE A 356 -69.57 40.64 -21.14
CA ILE A 356 -70.47 41.82 -21.09
C ILE A 356 -70.36 42.52 -22.47
N PHE A 357 -71.42 42.36 -23.29
CA PHE A 357 -71.59 42.78 -24.70
C PHE A 357 -70.69 42.02 -25.70
N ARG A 358 -71.20 41.11 -26.52
CA ARG A 358 -72.29 41.30 -27.48
C ARG A 358 -72.66 39.97 -28.14
#